data_AF-D3SWL7-F1
#
_entry.id   AF-D3SWL7-F1
#
_cell.length_a   1.000
_cell.length_b   1.000
_cell.length_c   1.000
_cell.angle_alpha   90.00
_cell.angle_beta   90.00
_cell.angle_gamma   90.00
#
_symmetry.space_group_name_H-M   'P 1'
#
loop_
_entity.id
_entity.type
_entity.pdbx_description
1 polymer ?
#
loop_
_entity_poly.entity_id
_entity_poly.type
_entity_poly.pdbx_seq_one_letter_code
_entity_poly.pdbx_strand_id
1 'polypeptide(L)' 'MAILHVEEIRDMTPAEREEELEELETELLNQKSVLAAGGAPENPGRIGELGRTIARIKTVQREEGDLDDE' A
#
# COMPACT_ATOMS: atom_id res chain seq x y z
N MET A 1 1.15 13.41 -0.11
CA MET A 1 1.46 13.14 -1.52
C MET A 1 0.99 11.72 -1.84
N ALA A 2 0.66 11.41 -3.10
CA ALA A 2 0.34 10.03 -3.48
C ALA A 2 1.65 9.27 -3.69
N ILE A 3 1.75 8.05 -3.15
CA ILE A 3 2.87 7.14 -3.44
C ILE A 3 2.67 6.56 -4.85
N LEU A 4 1.44 6.13 -5.15
CA LEU A 4 0.98 5.71 -6.47
C LEU A 4 -0.34 6.40 -6.83
N HIS A 5 -0.45 6.84 -8.08
CA HIS A 5 -1.67 7.33 -8.69
C HIS A 5 -2.57 6.16 -9.14
N VAL A 6 -3.86 6.44 -9.36
CA VAL A 6 -4.83 5.39 -9.72
C VAL A 6 -4.52 4.82 -11.09
N GLU A 7 -4.10 5.66 -12.01
CA GLU A 7 -3.74 5.30 -13.38
C GLU A 7 -2.59 4.28 -13.39
N GLU A 8 -1.55 4.53 -12.59
CA GLU A 8 -0.40 3.63 -12.44
C GLU A 8 -0.82 2.25 -11.91
N ILE A 9 -1.72 2.20 -10.93
CA ILE A 9 -2.21 0.94 -10.36
C ILE A 9 -3.05 0.16 -11.38
N ARG A 10 -3.83 0.85 -12.22
CA ARG A 10 -4.65 0.21 -13.25
C ARG A 10 -3.80 -0.33 -14.41
N ASP A 11 -2.68 0.30 -14.70
CA ASP A 11 -1.73 -0.16 -15.72
C ASP A 11 -0.93 -1.41 -15.28
N MET A 12 -0.88 -1.71 -13.97
CA MET A 12 -0.29 -2.94 -13.43
C MET A 12 -1.14 -4.18 -13.72
N THR A 13 -0.48 -5.32 -13.94
CA THR A 13 -1.09 -6.64 -13.92
C THR A 13 -1.52 -7.04 -12.50
N PRO A 14 -2.42 -8.03 -12.33
CA PRO A 14 -2.84 -8.48 -11.00
C PRO A 14 -1.67 -8.91 -10.10
N ALA A 15 -0.67 -9.60 -10.67
CA ALA A 15 0.52 -10.03 -9.94
C ALA A 15 1.39 -8.85 -9.50
N GLU A 16 1.57 -7.84 -10.36
CA GLU A 16 2.32 -6.62 -10.01
C GLU A 16 1.59 -5.82 -8.91
N ARG A 17 0.25 -5.74 -8.94
CA ARG A 17 -0.53 -5.11 -7.87
C ARG A 17 -0.36 -5.82 -6.54
N GLU A 18 -0.31 -7.15 -6.54
CA GLU A 18 -0.11 -7.95 -5.34
C GLU A 18 1.30 -7.77 -4.77
N GLU A 19 2.32 -7.83 -5.62
CA GLU A 19 3.71 -7.59 -5.21
C GLU A 19 3.87 -6.19 -4.59
N GLU A 20 3.37 -5.15 -5.27
CA GLU A 20 3.41 -3.78 -4.78
C GLU A 20 2.61 -3.62 -3.47
N LEU A 21 1.48 -4.33 -3.33
CA LEU A 21 0.70 -4.34 -2.10
C LEU A 21 1.51 -4.91 -0.92
N GLU A 22 2.16 -6.06 -1.11
CA GLU A 22 2.99 -6.70 -0.08
C GLU A 22 4.15 -5.80 0.36
N GLU A 23 4.79 -5.12 -0.59
CA GLU A 23 5.88 -4.18 -0.30
C GLU A 23 5.42 -3.01 0.58
N LEU A 24 4.30 -2.37 0.21
CA LEU A 24 3.73 -1.25 0.96
C LEU A 24 3.24 -1.67 2.36
N GLU A 25 2.67 -2.86 2.49
CA GLU A 25 2.26 -3.41 3.79
C GLU A 25 3.47 -3.71 4.69
N THR A 26 4.55 -4.24 4.11
CA THR A 26 5.82 -4.45 4.80
C THR A 26 6.43 -3.13 5.28
N GLU A 27 6.44 -2.10 4.44
CA GLU A 27 6.92 -0.77 4.83
C GLU A 27 6.07 -0.20 5.98
N LEU A 28 4.74 -0.31 5.87
CA LEU A 28 3.82 0.17 6.89
C LEU A 28 4.01 -0.56 8.22
N LEU A 29 4.25 -1.87 8.20
CA LEU A 29 4.54 -2.67 9.38
C LEU A 29 5.82 -2.18 10.07
N ASN A 30 6.88 -1.93 9.30
CA ASN A 30 8.15 -1.43 9.83
C ASN A 30 7.98 -0.06 10.49
N GLN A 31 7.29 0.87 9.84
CA GLN A 31 7.01 2.21 10.38
C GLN A 31 6.20 2.13 11.70
N LYS A 32 5.17 1.27 11.75
CA LYS A 32 4.38 1.05 12.98
C LYS A 32 5.22 0.42 14.10
N SER A 33 6.17 -0.43 13.76
CA SER A 33 7.05 -1.10 14.73
C SER A 33 7.98 -0.09 15.41
N VAL A 34 8.55 0.85 14.65
CA VAL A 34 9.35 1.96 15.21
C VAL A 34 8.51 2.81 16.15
N LEU A 35 7.28 3.17 15.74
CA LEU A 35 6.39 3.98 16.57
C LEU A 35 6.01 3.25 17.88
N ALA A 36 5.72 1.95 17.80
CA ALA A 36 5.39 1.12 18.96
C ALA A 36 6.57 0.99 19.95
N ALA A 37 7.80 0.98 19.45
CA ALA A 37 9.01 1.02 20.27
C ALA A 37 9.28 2.41 20.91
N GLY A 38 8.42 3.40 20.67
CA GLY A 38 8.59 4.78 21.13
C GLY A 38 9.61 5.59 20.31
N GLY A 39 10.01 5.07 19.14
CA GLY A 39 10.86 5.78 18.20
C GLY A 39 10.11 6.93 17.52
N ALA A 40 10.81 8.03 17.27
CA ALA A 40 10.28 9.11 16.47
C ALA A 40 10.37 8.73 14.99
N PRO A 41 9.25 8.66 14.24
CA PRO A 41 9.31 8.39 12.81
C PRO A 41 9.97 9.56 12.08
N GLU A 42 10.83 9.25 11.11
CA GLU A 42 11.53 10.26 10.29
C GLU A 42 10.53 11.13 9.51
N ASN A 43 9.42 10.52 9.07
CA ASN A 43 8.31 11.22 8.43
C ASN A 43 6.96 10.68 8.97
N PRO A 44 6.32 11.39 9.92
CA PRO A 44 5.01 10.99 10.45
C PRO A 44 3.91 10.89 9.39
N GLY A 45 4.01 11.69 8.30
CA GLY A 45 3.04 11.69 7.20
C GLY A 45 3.07 10.40 6.37
N ARG A 46 4.22 9.71 6.35
CA ARG A 46 4.43 8.51 5.53
C ARG A 46 3.46 7.38 5.88
N ILE A 47 3.17 7.17 7.16
CA ILE A 47 2.21 6.14 7.62
C ILE A 47 0.83 6.34 6.99
N GLY A 48 0.35 7.59 6.95
CA GLY A 48 -0.93 7.92 6.34
C GLY A 48 -0.93 7.81 4.82
N GLU A 49 0.21 8.10 4.18
CA GLU A 49 0.38 7.93 2.73
C GLU A 49 0.39 6.45 2.32
N LEU A 50 1.11 5.61 3.06
CA LEU A 50 1.13 4.16 2.88
C LEU A 50 -0.28 3.57 3.02
N GLY A 51 -0.96 3.85 4.14
CA GLY A 51 -2.31 3.32 4.38
C GLY A 51 -3.33 3.70 3.29
N ARG A 52 -3.26 4.94 2.78
CA ARG A 52 -4.12 5.39 1.67
C ARG A 52 -3.78 4.72 0.35
N THR A 53 -2.51 4.45 0.09
CA THR A 53 -2.07 3.80 -1.16
C THR A 53 -2.43 2.33 -1.17
N ILE A 54 -2.21 1.62 -0.05
CA ILE A 54 -2.69 0.24 0.17
C ILE A 54 -4.20 0.13 -0.07
N ALA A 55 -4.99 1.05 0.53
CA ALA A 55 -6.44 1.05 0.34
C ALA A 55 -6.84 1.28 -1.13
N ARG A 56 -6.07 2.10 -1.87
CA ARG A 56 -6.30 2.34 -3.31
C ARG A 56 -6.03 1.09 -4.13
N ILE A 57 -4.91 0.39 -3.88
CA ILE A 57 -4.59 -0.87 -4.57
C ILE A 57 -5.68 -1.91 -4.34
N LYS A 58 -6.07 -2.17 -3.08
CA LYS A 58 -7.15 -3.11 -2.74
C LYS A 58 -8.49 -2.74 -3.37
N THR A 59 -8.75 -1.45 -3.57
CA THR A 59 -9.95 -0.99 -4.27
C THR A 59 -9.88 -1.38 -5.75
N VAL A 60 -8.76 -1.12 -6.41
CA VAL A 60 -8.57 -1.49 -7.83
C VAL A 60 -8.59 -3.01 -8.01
N GLN A 61 -7.91 -3.79 -7.16
CA GLN A 61 -7.97 -5.25 -7.18
C GLN A 61 -9.41 -5.78 -7.15
N ARG A 62 -10.25 -5.19 -6.30
CA ARG A 62 -11.68 -5.52 -6.24
C ARG A 62 -12.45 -5.06 -7.48
N GLU A 63 -12.13 -3.89 -8.04
CA GLU A 63 -12.78 -3.39 -9.26
C GLU A 63 -12.46 -4.25 -10.49
N GLU A 64 -11.22 -4.75 -10.58
CA GLU A 64 -10.71 -5.54 -11.72
C GLU A 64 -10.99 -7.05 -11.59
N GLY A 65 -11.49 -7.50 -10.43
CA GLY A 65 -11.83 -8.90 -10.19
C GLY A 65 -10.64 -9.78 -9.79
N ASP A 66 -9.52 -9.16 -9.39
CA ASP A 66 -8.27 -9.86 -9.02
C ASP A 66 -8.48 -10.85 -7.85
N LEU A 67 -9.51 -10.64 -7.04
CA LEU A 67 -9.82 -11.41 -5.83
C LEU A 67 -10.90 -12.50 -6.05
N ASP A 68 -11.43 -12.64 -7.26
CA ASP A 68 -12.53 -13.58 -7.54
C ASP A 68 -12.02 -15.01 -7.84
N ASP A 69 -10.71 -15.19 -8.02
CA ASP A 69 -10.04 -16.45 -8.34
C ASP A 69 -9.43 -17.19 -7.12
N GLU A 70 -9.65 -16.71 -5.89
CA GLU A 70 -9.25 -17.36 -4.62
C GLU A 70 -10.36 -18.19 -3.94
#